data_AF-A0A2V3HM87-F1
#
_entry.id   AF-A0A2V3HM87-F1
#
_cell.length_a   1.000
_cell.length_b   1.000
_cell.length_c   1.000
_cell.angle_alpha   90.00
_cell.angle_beta   90.00
_cell.angle_gamma   90.00
#
_symmetry.space_group_name_H-M   'P 1'
#
loop_
_entity.id
_entity.type
_entity.pdbx_description
1 polymer ?
#
loop_
_entity_poly.entity_id
_entity_poly.type
_entity_poly.pdbx_seq_one_letter_code
_entity_poly.pdbx_strand_id
1 'polypeptide(L)'
;MTDTPAQTAEKMALRVYDTRSRAKRDFEPHVPDKVRIYACGITPYSPSHLGHARQAIAFDVITRWLRHSGYDVHYVTNFTDIDDKIIAAANEQGVDFSQVAETNIADYYTVMDAMNVLRADAYPRVSETLPEIIDMVEILIEKGHAYVGNDGVYFDIDSAPEKYGQLTGQTLEMVRAGAGGRVAETGSGKRDHRDFALWKLAKSGEPSWGSPWGEGRPGWHIECSAMSLKHLGETFDIHGGGADLLFPHHEAEIFQSECCLGIEPVVKYWLHNGLINVDGEKMSKSLGNFWTISDTFEHVDPLSLRYALLNAPYRQPIEFNMAMLEESEKHHERMIAVYGAALVAAGSAAWAGCDTLEAASERFTTGMNDDFNSRTAMVEVQAVVRELRTLLDKGTDAELIAAGVGWLDEFAGDILGLLPAEDTVRASVAHGEGARSDLASIVEPLLEQRAAARTASDWTRADEIREELNALGVVVEDRPDGPVWRLE
;
A
#
# COMPACT_ATOMS: atom_id res chain seq x y z
N MET A 1 -5.70 50.48 -19.57
CA MET A 1 -5.12 49.76 -18.43
C MET A 1 -6.29 49.28 -17.59
N THR A 2 -6.75 48.07 -17.89
CA THR A 2 -7.81 47.40 -17.15
C THR A 2 -7.18 46.10 -16.68
N ASP A 3 -6.70 46.11 -15.43
CA ASP A 3 -6.22 44.93 -14.75
C ASP A 3 -7.41 43.98 -14.55
N THR A 4 -7.37 42.87 -15.26
CA THR A 4 -8.18 41.70 -14.94
C THR A 4 -7.54 41.04 -13.73
N PRO A 5 -8.25 40.83 -12.61
CA PRO A 5 -7.69 40.06 -11.51
C PRO A 5 -7.50 38.63 -12.00
N ALA A 6 -6.26 38.15 -11.95
CA ALA A 6 -5.98 36.72 -12.06
C ALA A 6 -6.82 36.00 -11.01
N GLN A 7 -7.77 35.19 -11.44
CA GLN A 7 -8.38 34.18 -10.58
C GLN A 7 -7.26 33.19 -10.26
N THR A 8 -6.57 33.42 -9.14
CA THR A 8 -5.83 32.34 -8.47
C THR A 8 -6.89 31.32 -8.08
N ALA A 9 -6.95 30.20 -8.80
CA ALA A 9 -7.68 29.03 -8.34
C ALA A 9 -7.17 28.74 -6.91
N GLU A 10 -8.06 28.82 -5.92
CA GLU A 10 -7.75 28.39 -4.56
C GLU A 10 -7.29 26.94 -4.66
N LYS A 11 -6.00 26.67 -4.43
CA LYS A 11 -5.49 25.31 -4.30
C LYS A 11 -6.32 24.61 -3.24
N MET A 12 -7.07 23.59 -3.64
CA MET A 12 -7.88 22.78 -2.72
C MET A 12 -6.99 22.23 -1.61
N ALA A 13 -7.30 22.57 -0.35
CA ALA A 13 -6.58 22.05 0.80
C ALA A 13 -6.77 20.52 0.91
N LEU A 14 -5.75 19.81 1.38
CA LEU A 14 -5.81 18.37 1.64
C LEU A 14 -6.89 18.08 2.68
N ARG A 15 -7.76 17.12 2.40
CA ARG A 15 -8.77 16.59 3.31
C ARG A 15 -8.57 15.10 3.47
N VAL A 16 -8.66 14.60 4.69
CA VAL A 16 -8.47 13.18 5.01
C VAL A 16 -9.69 12.64 5.72
N TYR A 17 -10.09 11.41 5.41
CA TYR A 17 -11.12 10.74 6.19
C TYR A 17 -10.53 10.23 7.50
N ASP A 18 -10.94 10.86 8.59
CA ASP A 18 -10.57 10.46 9.92
C ASP A 18 -11.62 9.50 10.47
N THR A 19 -11.20 8.25 10.72
CA THR A 19 -12.05 7.20 11.29
C THR A 19 -12.69 7.62 12.60
N ARG A 20 -11.97 8.35 13.47
CA ARG A 20 -12.49 8.76 14.80
C ARG A 20 -13.70 9.70 14.65
N SER A 21 -13.61 10.67 13.75
CA SER A 21 -14.73 11.58 13.43
C SER A 21 -15.77 11.01 12.45
N ARG A 22 -15.43 9.94 11.72
CA ARG A 22 -16.24 9.36 10.62
C ARG A 22 -16.55 10.35 9.51
N ALA A 23 -15.65 11.31 9.28
CA ALA A 23 -15.83 12.36 8.29
C ALA A 23 -14.50 12.72 7.62
N LYS A 24 -14.59 13.29 6.41
CA LYS A 24 -13.46 13.97 5.78
C LYS A 24 -13.25 15.32 6.47
N ARG A 25 -12.07 15.52 7.05
CA ARG A 25 -11.65 16.73 7.75
C ARG A 25 -10.48 17.37 7.01
N ASP A 26 -10.37 18.69 7.11
CA ASP A 26 -9.22 19.40 6.58
C ASP A 26 -7.96 18.94 7.33
N PHE A 27 -6.90 18.67 6.58
CA PHE A 27 -5.65 18.19 7.14
C PHE A 27 -4.78 19.36 7.56
N GLU A 28 -4.64 19.48 8.87
CA GLU A 28 -3.69 20.38 9.51
C GLU A 28 -2.73 19.55 10.37
N PRO A 29 -1.41 19.64 10.18
CA PRO A 29 -0.46 18.98 11.06
C PRO A 29 -0.45 19.63 12.46
N HIS A 30 0.11 18.92 13.44
CA HIS A 30 0.31 19.36 14.81
C HIS A 30 1.44 20.40 14.89
N VAL A 31 2.51 20.20 14.11
CA VAL A 31 3.57 21.20 13.91
C VAL A 31 3.51 21.65 12.45
N PRO A 32 3.48 22.96 12.15
CA PRO A 32 3.48 23.45 10.78
C PRO A 32 4.57 22.78 9.93
N ASP A 33 4.18 22.39 8.71
CA ASP A 33 5.03 21.75 7.70
C ASP A 33 5.65 20.38 8.07
N LYS A 34 5.34 19.83 9.25
CA LYS A 34 5.84 18.52 9.70
C LYS A 34 4.71 17.53 9.89
N VAL A 35 4.88 16.32 9.35
CA VAL A 35 3.88 15.24 9.49
C VAL A 35 4.53 14.00 10.07
N ARG A 36 4.05 13.58 11.25
CA ARG A 36 4.47 12.36 11.95
C ARG A 36 3.43 11.27 11.77
N ILE A 37 3.84 10.16 11.17
CA ILE A 37 2.96 9.06 10.78
C ILE A 37 3.44 7.77 11.45
N TYR A 38 2.52 7.10 12.14
CA TYR A 38 2.69 5.71 12.54
C TYR A 38 1.70 4.82 11.78
N ALA A 39 2.16 3.73 11.17
CA ALA A 39 1.26 2.71 10.66
C ALA A 39 1.66 1.34 11.21
N CYS A 40 0.73 0.63 11.87
CA CYS A 40 1.02 -0.68 12.46
C CYS A 40 1.51 -1.65 11.39
N GLY A 41 2.72 -2.18 11.53
CA GLY A 41 3.30 -3.06 10.53
C GLY A 41 2.87 -4.52 10.73
N ILE A 42 3.71 -5.45 10.29
CA ILE A 42 3.36 -6.88 10.24
C ILE A 42 3.84 -7.64 11.47
N THR A 43 3.19 -8.78 11.74
CA THR A 43 3.78 -9.86 12.51
C THR A 43 4.53 -10.79 11.53
N PRO A 44 5.88 -10.79 11.48
CA PRO A 44 6.66 -11.55 10.51
C PRO A 44 6.77 -13.04 10.90
N TYR A 45 5.64 -13.75 10.99
CA TYR A 45 5.61 -15.19 11.26
C TYR A 45 5.58 -16.05 9.99
N SER A 46 5.45 -15.42 8.82
CA SER A 46 5.36 -16.07 7.52
C SER A 46 5.58 -15.09 6.36
N PRO A 47 5.75 -15.58 5.12
CA PRO A 47 5.85 -14.72 3.95
C PRO A 47 4.69 -13.73 3.85
N SER A 48 4.99 -12.55 3.33
CA SER A 48 4.04 -11.45 3.20
C SER A 48 2.97 -11.75 2.17
N HIS A 49 1.75 -11.27 2.41
CA HIS A 49 0.59 -11.50 1.55
C HIS A 49 -0.02 -10.19 1.02
N LEU A 50 -0.97 -10.29 0.10
CA LEU A 50 -1.54 -9.13 -0.60
C LEU A 50 -2.19 -8.09 0.34
N GLY A 51 -2.74 -8.54 1.48
CA GLY A 51 -3.18 -7.65 2.56
C GLY A 51 -2.07 -6.73 3.09
N HIS A 52 -0.85 -7.26 3.29
CA HIS A 52 0.31 -6.45 3.69
C HIS A 52 0.72 -5.49 2.56
N ALA A 53 0.73 -5.95 1.31
CA ALA A 53 1.03 -5.11 0.15
C ALA A 53 0.07 -3.92 0.05
N ARG A 54 -1.24 -4.16 0.21
CA ARG A 54 -2.28 -3.13 0.15
C ARG A 54 -2.05 -2.02 1.17
N GLN A 55 -1.73 -2.38 2.40
CA GLN A 55 -1.41 -1.41 3.43
C GLN A 55 -0.12 -0.65 3.10
N ALA A 56 0.96 -1.37 2.80
CA ALA A 56 2.28 -0.76 2.53
C ALA A 56 2.21 0.24 1.37
N ILE A 57 1.54 -0.12 0.28
CA ILE A 57 1.32 0.75 -0.89
C ILE A 57 0.45 1.96 -0.53
N ALA A 58 -0.58 1.79 0.30
CA ALA A 58 -1.42 2.91 0.72
C ALA A 58 -0.60 3.98 1.48
N PHE A 59 0.19 3.56 2.47
CA PHE A 59 1.02 4.50 3.25
C PHE A 59 2.22 5.02 2.45
N ASP A 60 2.74 4.26 1.50
CA ASP A 60 3.73 4.75 0.54
C ASP A 60 3.18 5.88 -0.32
N VAL A 61 1.99 5.73 -0.93
CA VAL A 61 1.39 6.82 -1.71
C VAL A 61 1.01 8.03 -0.85
N ILE A 62 0.51 7.81 0.37
CA ILE A 62 0.25 8.89 1.33
C ILE A 62 1.53 9.68 1.62
N THR A 63 2.61 8.99 1.95
CA THR A 63 3.90 9.64 2.29
C THR A 63 4.53 10.33 1.09
N ARG A 64 4.49 9.71 -0.10
CA ARG A 64 4.92 10.32 -1.37
C ARG A 64 4.15 11.60 -1.65
N TRP A 65 2.82 11.58 -1.54
CA TRP A 65 1.98 12.77 -1.76
C TRP A 65 2.24 13.89 -0.76
N LEU A 66 2.38 13.56 0.53
CA LEU A 66 2.69 14.55 1.57
C LEU A 66 4.06 15.19 1.34
N ARG A 67 5.09 14.40 1.03
CA ARG A 67 6.43 14.91 0.69
C ARG A 67 6.39 15.78 -0.57
N HIS A 68 5.69 15.33 -1.61
CA HIS A 68 5.47 16.12 -2.82
C HIS A 68 4.73 17.45 -2.54
N SER A 69 3.80 17.45 -1.59
CA SER A 69 3.06 18.63 -1.15
C SER A 69 3.90 19.59 -0.28
N GLY A 70 5.18 19.28 -0.03
CA GLY A 70 6.12 20.13 0.71
C GLY A 70 6.24 19.83 2.20
N TYR A 71 5.62 18.76 2.72
CA TYR A 71 5.76 18.39 4.12
C TYR A 71 7.07 17.65 4.41
N ASP A 72 7.67 17.94 5.56
CA ASP A 72 8.70 17.13 6.20
C ASP A 72 8.02 15.94 6.91
N VAL A 73 8.06 14.78 6.26
CA VAL A 73 7.34 13.57 6.73
C VAL A 73 8.30 12.64 7.46
N HIS A 74 7.96 12.31 8.72
CA HIS A 74 8.57 11.23 9.48
C HIS A 74 7.58 10.06 9.62
N TYR A 75 7.79 9.01 8.84
CA TYR A 75 6.97 7.82 8.76
C TYR A 75 7.62 6.62 9.46
N VAL A 76 6.89 6.01 10.38
CA VAL A 76 7.31 4.87 11.20
C VAL A 76 6.32 3.72 11.02
N THR A 77 6.82 2.50 10.84
CA THR A 77 6.01 1.27 10.82
C THR A 77 6.77 0.16 11.51
N ASN A 78 6.16 -0.59 12.41
CA ASN A 78 6.88 -1.54 13.27
C ASN A 78 6.98 -2.96 12.69
N PHE A 79 7.85 -3.77 13.27
CA PHE A 79 7.75 -5.23 13.20
C PHE A 79 7.38 -5.80 14.57
N THR A 80 6.28 -6.55 14.63
CA THR A 80 5.91 -7.32 15.83
C THR A 80 6.70 -8.62 15.87
N ASP A 81 7.99 -8.53 16.24
CA ASP A 81 8.95 -9.64 16.24
C ASP A 81 8.87 -10.55 17.47
N ILE A 82 7.91 -10.29 18.36
CA ILE A 82 7.54 -11.14 19.50
C ILE A 82 6.01 -11.32 19.47
N ASP A 83 5.53 -12.51 19.11
CA ASP A 83 4.10 -12.83 19.15
C ASP A 83 3.87 -14.34 19.29
N ASP A 84 2.69 -14.74 19.78
CA ASP A 84 2.30 -16.13 19.92
C ASP A 84 2.35 -16.89 18.57
N LYS A 85 2.08 -16.21 17.44
CA LYS A 85 2.19 -16.81 16.09
C LYS A 85 3.64 -17.10 15.67
N ILE A 86 4.58 -16.22 16.03
CA ILE A 86 6.00 -16.43 15.73
C ILE A 86 6.52 -17.60 16.55
N ILE A 87 6.18 -17.65 17.84
CA ILE A 87 6.56 -18.75 18.74
C ILE A 87 5.99 -20.09 18.23
N ALA A 88 4.73 -20.11 17.80
CA ALA A 88 4.11 -21.29 17.22
C ALA A 88 4.83 -21.75 15.94
N ALA A 89 5.12 -20.83 15.01
CA ALA A 89 5.84 -21.12 13.78
C ALA A 89 7.28 -21.63 14.04
N ALA A 90 7.97 -21.04 15.02
CA ALA A 90 9.32 -21.43 15.42
C ALA A 90 9.34 -22.86 15.99
N ASN A 91 8.38 -23.19 16.84
CA ASN A 91 8.22 -24.53 17.39
C ASN A 91 7.91 -25.58 16.30
N GLU A 92 7.09 -25.24 15.31
CA GLU A 92 6.78 -26.12 14.18
C GLU A 92 8.01 -26.38 13.30
N GLN A 93 8.83 -25.35 13.08
CA GLN A 93 10.04 -25.42 12.26
C GLN A 93 11.27 -25.96 13.00
N GLY A 94 11.23 -26.01 14.33
CA GLY A 94 12.36 -26.43 15.16
C GLY A 94 13.53 -25.43 15.15
N VAL A 95 13.22 -24.13 15.02
CA VAL A 95 14.21 -23.03 14.97
C VAL A 95 13.93 -21.99 16.06
N ASP A 96 14.84 -21.04 16.26
CA ASP A 96 14.63 -19.93 17.18
C ASP A 96 13.57 -18.95 16.64
N PHE A 97 12.77 -18.34 17.53
CA PHE A 97 11.71 -17.41 17.13
C PHE A 97 12.26 -16.18 16.40
N SER A 98 13.45 -15.71 16.76
CA SER A 98 14.11 -14.60 16.07
C SER A 98 14.46 -14.95 14.64
N GLN A 99 14.83 -16.22 14.37
CA GLN A 99 15.12 -16.67 13.01
C GLN A 99 13.87 -16.62 12.12
N VAL A 100 12.70 -17.02 12.64
CA VAL A 100 11.43 -16.88 11.92
C VAL A 100 11.15 -15.41 11.62
N ALA A 101 11.30 -14.52 12.60
CA ALA A 101 11.07 -13.09 12.42
C ALA A 101 12.02 -12.50 11.35
N GLU A 102 13.33 -12.73 11.45
CA GLU A 102 14.30 -12.19 10.49
C GLU A 102 14.08 -12.68 9.06
N THR A 103 13.79 -13.97 8.87
CA THR A 103 13.50 -14.52 7.54
C THR A 103 12.32 -13.82 6.90
N ASN A 104 11.24 -13.60 7.65
CA ASN A 104 10.03 -12.99 7.10
C ASN A 104 10.11 -11.45 7.02
N ILE A 105 10.96 -10.80 7.83
CA ILE A 105 11.32 -9.38 7.66
C ILE A 105 12.10 -9.20 6.34
N ALA A 106 13.06 -10.08 6.06
CA ALA A 106 13.80 -10.06 4.79
C ALA A 106 12.90 -10.31 3.57
N ASP A 107 11.95 -11.24 3.69
CA ASP A 107 10.90 -11.44 2.67
C ASP A 107 10.07 -10.17 2.45
N TYR A 108 9.53 -9.58 3.53
CA TYR A 108 8.77 -8.32 3.47
C TYR A 108 9.55 -7.25 2.70
N TYR A 109 10.80 -7.04 3.06
CA TYR A 109 11.67 -6.06 2.41
C TYR A 109 11.90 -6.34 0.93
N THR A 110 12.09 -7.60 0.55
CA THR A 110 12.29 -8.02 -0.83
C THR A 110 11.05 -7.73 -1.68
N VAL A 111 9.87 -8.14 -1.20
CA VAL A 111 8.64 -8.01 -1.98
C VAL A 111 8.13 -6.57 -2.03
N MET A 112 8.31 -5.79 -0.97
CA MET A 112 7.92 -4.37 -0.96
C MET A 112 8.83 -3.53 -1.86
N ASP A 113 10.14 -3.81 -1.88
CA ASP A 113 11.08 -3.14 -2.81
C ASP A 113 10.74 -3.44 -4.27
N ALA A 114 10.40 -4.70 -4.58
CA ALA A 114 10.00 -5.09 -5.92
C ALA A 114 8.77 -4.31 -6.41
N MET A 115 7.83 -4.01 -5.51
CA MET A 115 6.65 -3.16 -5.79
C MET A 115 6.93 -1.66 -5.62
N ASN A 116 8.19 -1.22 -5.58
CA ASN A 116 8.59 0.18 -5.44
C ASN A 116 7.94 0.90 -4.24
N VAL A 117 7.76 0.18 -3.13
CA VAL A 117 7.34 0.77 -1.86
C VAL A 117 8.57 1.41 -1.20
N LEU A 118 8.51 2.70 -0.89
CA LEU A 118 9.61 3.36 -0.17
C LEU A 118 9.71 2.81 1.24
N ARG A 119 10.95 2.69 1.72
CA ARG A 119 11.21 2.37 3.12
C ARG A 119 10.67 3.48 4.03
N ALA A 120 10.05 3.06 5.13
CA ALA A 120 9.75 3.95 6.24
C ALA A 120 11.05 4.52 6.84
N ASP A 121 10.94 5.66 7.52
CA ASP A 121 12.08 6.31 8.15
C ASP A 121 12.57 5.53 9.38
N ALA A 122 11.72 4.69 9.98
CA ALA A 122 12.11 3.72 11.01
C ALA A 122 11.21 2.48 11.01
N TYR A 123 11.82 1.34 11.37
CA TYR A 123 11.16 0.05 11.58
C TYR A 123 11.40 -0.49 12.99
N PRO A 124 10.80 0.11 14.05
CA PRO A 124 11.03 -0.33 15.41
C PRO A 124 10.54 -1.77 15.63
N ARG A 125 11.24 -2.45 16.52
CA ARG A 125 10.97 -3.83 16.90
C ARG A 125 10.46 -3.90 18.33
N VAL A 126 9.61 -4.86 18.60
CA VAL A 126 9.05 -5.07 19.95
C VAL A 126 10.16 -5.51 20.90
N SER A 127 11.05 -6.39 20.44
CA SER A 127 12.21 -6.86 21.20
C SER A 127 13.16 -5.74 21.63
N GLU A 128 13.15 -4.60 20.93
CA GLU A 128 13.98 -3.41 21.19
C GLU A 128 13.25 -2.32 21.99
N THR A 129 11.97 -2.55 22.35
CA THR A 129 11.09 -1.54 22.99
C THR A 129 10.49 -2.05 24.31
N LEU A 130 11.03 -3.15 24.85
CA LEU A 130 10.57 -3.74 26.10
C LEU A 130 10.66 -2.79 27.31
N PRO A 131 11.73 -1.97 27.49
CA PRO A 131 11.78 -1.01 28.59
C PRO A 131 10.60 -0.03 28.55
N GLU A 132 10.33 0.57 27.39
CA GLU A 132 9.24 1.54 27.25
C GLU A 132 7.85 0.89 27.42
N ILE A 133 7.70 -0.38 27.02
CA ILE A 133 6.49 -1.15 27.29
C ILE A 133 6.30 -1.34 28.79
N ILE A 134 7.33 -1.78 29.51
CA ILE A 134 7.26 -2.01 30.96
C ILE A 134 6.92 -0.69 31.68
N ASP A 135 7.60 0.40 31.35
CA ASP A 135 7.35 1.73 31.92
C ASP A 135 5.89 2.17 31.71
N MET A 136 5.35 1.99 30.50
CA MET A 136 3.96 2.32 30.19
C MET A 136 2.98 1.50 31.05
N VAL A 137 3.25 0.20 31.23
CA VAL A 137 2.39 -0.67 32.04
C VAL A 137 2.46 -0.29 33.52
N GLU A 138 3.62 0.07 34.05
CA GLU A 138 3.76 0.61 35.42
C GLU A 138 2.90 1.87 35.61
N ILE A 139 3.01 2.84 34.70
CA ILE A 139 2.22 4.08 34.75
C ILE A 139 0.71 3.78 34.71
N LEU A 140 0.28 2.87 33.84
CA LEU A 140 -1.13 2.47 33.75
C LEU A 140 -1.65 1.82 35.05
N ILE A 141 -0.82 1.03 35.74
CA ILE A 141 -1.15 0.47 37.05
C ILE A 141 -1.22 1.60 38.10
N GLU A 142 -0.22 2.49 38.15
CA GLU A 142 -0.17 3.60 39.09
C GLU A 142 -1.39 4.53 38.98
N LYS A 143 -1.86 4.76 37.74
CA LYS A 143 -3.05 5.57 37.45
C LYS A 143 -4.38 4.82 37.66
N GLY A 144 -4.34 3.52 37.98
CA GLY A 144 -5.53 2.71 38.24
C GLY A 144 -6.27 2.23 36.98
N HIS A 145 -5.61 2.25 35.82
CA HIS A 145 -6.15 1.75 34.55
C HIS A 145 -5.76 0.30 34.25
N ALA A 146 -4.83 -0.26 34.99
CA ALA A 146 -4.38 -1.64 34.84
C ALA A 146 -4.29 -2.38 36.18
N TYR A 147 -4.36 -3.70 36.14
CA TYR A 147 -4.23 -4.56 37.32
C TYR A 147 -3.43 -5.82 37.02
N VAL A 148 -2.77 -6.33 38.07
CA VAL A 148 -2.07 -7.62 38.04
C VAL A 148 -3.07 -8.74 38.29
N GLY A 149 -3.20 -9.66 37.34
CA GLY A 149 -3.92 -10.93 37.45
C GLY A 149 -2.98 -12.10 37.73
N ASN A 150 -3.52 -13.32 37.76
CA ASN A 150 -2.73 -14.52 38.08
C ASN A 150 -1.80 -14.97 36.94
N ASP A 151 -2.05 -14.53 35.71
CA ASP A 151 -1.37 -14.95 34.48
C ASP A 151 -0.83 -13.78 33.64
N GLY A 152 -0.88 -12.55 34.17
CA GLY A 152 -0.44 -11.36 33.45
C GLY A 152 -0.92 -10.06 34.08
N VAL A 153 -0.64 -8.96 33.38
CA VAL A 153 -1.17 -7.63 33.65
C VAL A 153 -2.20 -7.30 32.58
N TYR A 154 -3.34 -6.76 33.00
CA TYR A 154 -4.47 -6.45 32.12
C TYR A 154 -4.87 -5.00 32.24
N PHE A 155 -5.32 -4.42 31.13
CA PHE A 155 -6.00 -3.13 31.12
C PHE A 155 -7.45 -3.33 31.57
N ASP A 156 -7.91 -2.52 32.52
CA ASP A 156 -9.29 -2.48 33.01
C ASP A 156 -10.11 -1.54 32.13
N ILE A 157 -10.91 -2.08 31.22
CA ILE A 157 -11.67 -1.24 30.27
C ILE A 157 -12.74 -0.39 30.96
N ASP A 158 -13.22 -0.80 32.14
CA ASP A 158 -14.24 -0.07 32.90
C ASP A 158 -13.61 1.12 33.66
N SER A 159 -12.27 1.24 33.68
CA SER A 159 -11.56 2.41 34.21
C SER A 159 -11.62 3.65 33.30
N ALA A 160 -11.91 3.47 32.00
CA ALA A 160 -11.99 4.54 31.00
C ALA A 160 -13.12 4.28 29.96
N PRO A 161 -14.37 4.09 30.40
CA PRO A 161 -15.46 3.63 29.52
C PRO A 161 -15.78 4.58 28.36
N GLU A 162 -15.41 5.86 28.48
CA GLU A 162 -15.55 6.89 27.44
C GLU A 162 -14.62 6.70 26.22
N LYS A 163 -13.59 5.86 26.34
CA LYS A 163 -12.67 5.51 25.24
C LYS A 163 -13.21 4.39 24.36
N TYR A 164 -14.21 3.64 24.83
CA TYR A 164 -14.77 2.52 24.09
C TYR A 164 -15.53 3.00 22.86
N GLY A 165 -15.31 2.36 21.72
CA GLY A 165 -16.06 2.64 20.51
C GLY A 165 -15.61 3.87 19.74
N GLN A 166 -14.50 4.51 20.12
CA GLN A 166 -14.11 5.77 19.50
C GLN A 166 -13.83 5.62 18.01
N LEU A 167 -13.33 4.46 17.56
CA LEU A 167 -13.13 4.17 16.15
C LEU A 167 -14.33 3.44 15.55
N THR A 168 -14.81 2.38 16.20
CA THR A 168 -15.87 1.51 15.67
C THR A 168 -17.26 2.13 15.71
N GLY A 169 -17.51 3.06 16.63
CA GLY A 169 -18.82 3.68 16.88
C GLY A 169 -19.74 2.84 17.76
N GLN A 170 -19.26 1.71 18.28
CA GLN A 170 -20.02 0.85 19.17
C GLN A 170 -19.89 1.32 20.62
N THR A 171 -21.00 1.56 21.32
CA THR A 171 -20.90 1.87 22.75
C THR A 171 -20.71 0.59 23.58
N LEU A 172 -20.11 0.72 24.76
CA LEU A 172 -19.95 -0.38 25.70
C LEU A 172 -21.31 -1.02 26.08
N GLU A 173 -22.36 -0.19 26.18
CA GLU A 173 -23.73 -0.64 26.44
C GLU A 173 -24.30 -1.48 25.30
N MET A 174 -24.07 -1.09 24.04
CA MET A 174 -24.51 -1.87 22.86
C MET A 174 -23.85 -3.26 22.83
N VAL A 175 -22.57 -3.34 23.17
CA VAL A 175 -21.86 -4.61 23.27
C VAL A 175 -22.38 -5.43 24.45
N ARG A 176 -22.61 -4.82 25.63
CA ARG A 176 -23.21 -5.48 26.81
C ARG A 176 -24.60 -6.06 26.50
N ALA A 177 -25.42 -5.36 25.73
CA ALA A 177 -26.74 -5.82 25.32
C ALA A 177 -26.69 -6.93 24.25
N GLY A 178 -25.68 -6.92 23.36
CA GLY A 178 -25.51 -7.90 22.28
C GLY A 178 -24.75 -9.19 22.68
N ALA A 179 -23.91 -9.14 23.71
CA ALA A 179 -23.07 -10.25 24.17
C ALA A 179 -23.80 -11.28 25.05
N GLY A 180 -25.13 -11.20 25.17
CA GLY A 180 -25.99 -12.03 26.03
C GLY A 180 -26.03 -13.54 25.72
N GLY A 181 -25.02 -14.13 25.07
CA GLY A 181 -24.99 -15.56 24.79
C GLY A 181 -23.68 -16.21 24.32
N ARG A 182 -22.52 -15.53 24.32
CA ARG A 182 -21.26 -16.16 23.83
C ARG A 182 -20.02 -15.83 24.67
N VAL A 183 -20.10 -16.00 25.98
CA VAL A 183 -18.92 -15.92 26.84
C VAL A 183 -18.84 -17.18 27.70
N ALA A 184 -18.43 -18.28 27.07
CA ALA A 184 -17.96 -19.46 27.77
C ALA A 184 -16.43 -19.48 27.61
N GLU A 185 -15.73 -19.48 28.76
CA GLU A 185 -14.28 -19.57 28.94
C GLU A 185 -13.46 -18.30 28.63
N THR A 186 -13.60 -17.30 29.49
CA THR A 186 -12.52 -16.32 29.71
C THR A 186 -11.33 -16.99 30.37
N GLY A 187 -10.10 -16.67 29.93
CA GLY A 187 -8.89 -17.03 30.67
C GLY A 187 -9.01 -16.66 32.15
N SER A 188 -8.51 -17.53 33.03
CA SER A 188 -8.82 -17.54 34.47
C SER A 188 -8.33 -16.31 35.25
N GLY A 189 -7.54 -15.42 34.65
CA GLY A 189 -6.96 -14.25 35.30
C GLY A 189 -7.68 -12.90 35.11
N LYS A 190 -8.62 -12.79 34.16
CA LYS A 190 -9.30 -11.51 33.87
C LYS A 190 -10.47 -11.23 34.82
N ARG A 191 -10.64 -9.96 35.22
CA ARG A 191 -11.84 -9.46 35.91
C ARG A 191 -13.02 -9.35 34.95
N ASP A 192 -12.78 -8.87 33.73
CA ASP A 192 -13.75 -8.82 32.64
C ASP A 192 -13.20 -9.50 31.37
N HIS A 193 -14.05 -10.23 30.65
CA HIS A 193 -13.69 -10.86 29.38
C HIS A 193 -13.11 -9.90 28.32
N ARG A 194 -13.51 -8.63 28.38
CA ARG A 194 -13.13 -7.56 27.45
C ARG A 194 -11.79 -6.91 27.81
N ASP A 195 -11.33 -7.10 29.05
CA ASP A 195 -9.99 -6.65 29.45
C ASP A 195 -8.96 -7.32 28.56
N PHE A 196 -7.94 -6.57 28.16
CA PHE A 196 -6.89 -7.07 27.26
C PHE A 196 -5.53 -7.08 27.96
N ALA A 197 -4.71 -8.04 27.59
CA ALA A 197 -3.40 -8.22 28.21
C ALA A 197 -2.46 -7.08 27.79
N LEU A 198 -1.79 -6.50 28.79
CA LEU A 198 -0.66 -5.59 28.63
C LEU A 198 0.66 -6.35 28.72
N TRP A 199 0.72 -7.31 29.64
CA TRP A 199 1.86 -8.20 29.84
C TRP A 199 1.35 -9.62 30.12
N LYS A 200 1.87 -10.62 29.41
CA LYS A 200 1.52 -12.03 29.60
C LYS A 200 2.66 -12.73 30.32
N LEU A 201 2.39 -13.42 31.42
CA LEU A 201 3.42 -14.24 32.07
C LEU A 201 3.83 -15.40 31.15
N ALA A 202 5.11 -15.74 31.18
CA ALA A 202 5.68 -16.74 30.30
C ALA A 202 5.20 -18.14 30.68
N LYS A 203 4.86 -18.96 29.69
CA LYS A 203 4.71 -20.40 29.88
C LYS A 203 6.08 -21.08 29.77
N SER A 204 6.19 -22.28 30.33
CA SER A 204 7.43 -23.05 30.27
C SER A 204 7.89 -23.25 28.82
N GLY A 205 9.11 -22.79 28.51
CA GLY A 205 9.72 -22.96 27.19
C GLY A 205 9.40 -21.86 26.17
N GLU A 206 8.55 -20.87 26.50
CA GLU A 206 8.35 -19.68 25.67
C GLU A 206 9.48 -18.66 25.90
N PRO A 207 9.83 -17.84 24.89
CA PRO A 207 10.71 -16.69 25.11
C PRO A 207 10.10 -15.73 26.12
N SER A 208 10.93 -15.19 27.00
CA SER A 208 10.50 -14.36 28.11
C SER A 208 11.55 -13.34 28.51
N TRP A 209 11.08 -12.26 29.12
CA TRP A 209 11.86 -11.14 29.60
C TRP A 209 11.47 -10.81 31.04
N GLY A 210 12.44 -10.39 31.83
CA GLY A 210 12.22 -9.96 33.20
C GLY A 210 11.39 -8.67 33.28
N SER A 211 10.41 -8.66 34.19
CA SER A 211 9.57 -7.49 34.47
C SER A 211 9.25 -7.42 35.98
N PRO A 212 8.72 -6.30 36.48
CA PRO A 212 8.26 -6.17 37.87
C PRO A 212 7.20 -7.20 38.27
N TRP A 213 6.50 -7.80 37.31
CA TRP A 213 5.43 -8.78 37.52
C TRP A 213 5.89 -10.23 37.30
N GLY A 214 7.17 -10.44 36.98
CA GLY A 214 7.77 -11.74 36.66
C GLY A 214 8.14 -11.90 35.18
N GLU A 215 8.72 -13.05 34.85
CA GLU A 215 9.10 -13.38 33.48
C GLU A 215 7.86 -13.45 32.57
N GLY A 216 7.91 -12.75 31.44
CA GLY A 216 6.78 -12.68 30.52
C GLY A 216 7.12 -12.00 29.21
N ARG A 217 6.09 -11.56 28.50
CA ARG A 217 6.18 -10.88 27.20
C ARG A 217 5.05 -9.87 27.05
N PRO A 218 5.18 -8.86 26.18
CA PRO A 218 4.11 -7.92 25.91
C PRO A 218 2.82 -8.58 25.40
N GLY A 219 1.70 -7.92 25.66
CA GLY A 219 0.46 -8.16 24.91
C GLY A 219 0.47 -7.40 23.59
N TRP A 220 -0.17 -7.96 22.56
CA TRP A 220 -0.13 -7.44 21.18
C TRP A 220 -0.37 -5.92 21.04
N HIS A 221 -1.28 -5.35 21.82
CA HIS A 221 -1.66 -3.94 21.68
C HIS A 221 -0.63 -2.96 22.27
N ILE A 222 0.01 -3.30 23.38
CA ILE A 222 0.85 -2.34 24.14
C ILE A 222 2.11 -1.94 23.37
N GLU A 223 2.53 -2.80 22.44
CA GLU A 223 3.70 -2.65 21.60
C GLU A 223 3.63 -1.38 20.76
N CYS A 224 2.53 -1.21 20.00
CA CYS A 224 2.35 -0.07 19.10
C CYS A 224 2.18 1.24 19.86
N SER A 225 1.49 1.22 21.01
CA SER A 225 1.42 2.37 21.92
C SER A 225 2.81 2.82 22.37
N ALA A 226 3.64 1.91 22.89
CA ALA A 226 4.98 2.27 23.37
C ALA A 226 5.93 2.70 22.22
N MET A 227 5.96 1.95 21.11
CA MET A 227 6.82 2.26 19.97
C MET A 227 6.45 3.59 19.30
N SER A 228 5.15 3.86 19.09
CA SER A 228 4.73 5.10 18.45
C SER A 228 5.09 6.32 19.29
N LEU A 229 4.90 6.29 20.61
CA LEU A 229 5.27 7.39 21.51
C LEU A 229 6.79 7.57 21.59
N LYS A 230 7.57 6.49 21.65
CA LYS A 230 9.04 6.54 21.64
C LYS A 230 9.59 7.24 20.41
N HIS A 231 8.99 6.99 19.25
CA HIS A 231 9.48 7.54 17.97
C HIS A 231 8.89 8.89 17.60
N LEU A 232 7.62 9.15 17.91
CA LEU A 232 6.88 10.32 17.42
C LEU A 232 6.58 11.36 18.51
N GLY A 233 6.79 11.01 19.78
CA GLY A 233 6.46 11.81 20.96
C GLY A 233 5.03 11.61 21.46
N GLU A 234 4.64 12.41 22.45
CA GLU A 234 3.35 12.28 23.17
C GLU A 234 2.10 12.53 22.31
N THR A 235 2.24 13.25 21.20
CA THR A 235 1.17 13.49 20.24
C THR A 235 1.71 13.52 18.81
N PHE A 236 0.97 12.93 17.86
CA PHE A 236 1.36 12.89 16.44
C PHE A 236 0.16 12.94 15.48
N ASP A 237 0.46 13.07 14.19
CA ASP A 237 -0.53 13.50 13.19
C ASP A 237 -1.41 12.35 12.72
N ILE A 238 -0.80 11.30 12.16
CA ILE A 238 -1.53 10.20 11.53
C ILE A 238 -1.17 8.89 12.22
N HIS A 239 -2.18 8.13 12.62
CA HIS A 239 -2.05 6.72 12.93
C HIS A 239 -2.88 5.93 11.92
N GLY A 240 -2.35 4.83 11.37
CA GLY A 240 -3.17 3.99 10.53
C GLY A 240 -2.79 2.53 10.38
N GLY A 241 -3.58 1.83 9.57
CA GLY A 241 -3.39 0.40 9.31
C GLY A 241 -4.58 -0.23 8.57
N GLY A 242 -4.61 -1.56 8.50
CA GLY A 242 -5.74 -2.28 7.90
C GLY A 242 -7.06 -2.03 8.67
N ALA A 243 -8.19 -2.08 7.97
CA ALA A 243 -9.51 -1.94 8.62
C ALA A 243 -9.80 -3.01 9.69
N ASP A 244 -9.10 -4.14 9.65
CA ASP A 244 -9.14 -5.17 10.69
C ASP A 244 -8.42 -4.78 11.99
N LEU A 245 -7.55 -3.76 11.96
CA LEU A 245 -6.89 -3.22 13.15
C LEU A 245 -7.76 -2.22 13.90
N LEU A 246 -8.86 -1.73 13.31
CA LEU A 246 -9.82 -0.84 13.99
C LEU A 246 -10.19 -1.36 15.37
N PHE A 247 -10.51 -2.66 15.45
CA PHE A 247 -10.86 -3.32 16.69
C PHE A 247 -10.38 -4.78 16.67
N PRO A 248 -9.79 -5.27 17.77
CA PRO A 248 -9.59 -4.54 19.04
C PRO A 248 -8.34 -3.66 19.07
N HIS A 249 -7.45 -3.73 18.07
CA HIS A 249 -6.08 -3.24 18.19
C HIS A 249 -5.96 -1.72 18.40
N HIS A 250 -6.37 -0.91 17.44
CA HIS A 250 -6.26 0.55 17.54
C HIS A 250 -7.16 1.15 18.63
N GLU A 251 -8.32 0.52 18.93
CA GLU A 251 -9.10 0.94 20.11
C GLU A 251 -8.30 0.73 21.40
N ALA A 252 -7.66 -0.44 21.57
CA ALA A 252 -6.81 -0.70 22.72
C ALA A 252 -5.63 0.28 22.81
N GLU A 253 -5.06 0.71 21.69
CA GLU A 253 -3.99 1.72 21.68
C GLU A 253 -4.45 3.10 22.15
N ILE A 254 -5.69 3.50 21.83
CA ILE A 254 -6.31 4.71 22.38
C ILE A 254 -6.43 4.59 23.91
N PHE A 255 -6.95 3.46 24.41
CA PHE A 255 -7.04 3.20 25.84
C PHE A 255 -5.66 3.33 26.51
N GLN A 256 -4.66 2.64 25.98
CA GLN A 256 -3.31 2.60 26.55
C GLN A 256 -2.64 3.97 26.52
N SER A 257 -2.55 4.59 25.35
CA SER A 257 -1.77 5.82 25.16
C SER A 257 -2.41 7.02 25.86
N GLU A 258 -3.71 7.22 25.69
CA GLU A 258 -4.40 8.39 26.26
C GLU A 258 -4.53 8.28 27.78
N CYS A 259 -4.73 7.08 28.34
CA CYS A 259 -4.75 6.90 29.79
C CYS A 259 -3.35 6.96 30.41
N CYS A 260 -2.32 6.43 29.71
CA CYS A 260 -0.94 6.52 30.15
C CYS A 260 -0.47 7.99 30.21
N LEU A 261 -0.75 8.79 29.19
CA LEU A 261 -0.30 10.19 29.13
C LEU A 261 -1.24 11.16 29.86
N GLY A 262 -2.54 10.86 29.91
CA GLY A 262 -3.57 11.83 30.33
C GLY A 262 -3.79 12.93 29.29
N ILE A 263 -3.48 12.66 28.01
CA ILE A 263 -3.61 13.57 26.88
C ILE A 263 -4.65 13.01 25.91
N GLU A 264 -5.56 13.86 25.43
CA GLU A 264 -6.53 13.51 24.40
C GLU A 264 -6.72 14.70 23.43
N PRO A 265 -6.63 14.48 22.11
CA PRO A 265 -6.22 13.24 21.45
C PRO A 265 -4.69 13.07 21.42
N VAL A 266 -4.20 11.82 21.53
CA VAL A 266 -2.78 11.50 21.22
C VAL A 266 -2.54 11.49 19.71
N VAL A 267 -3.51 11.00 18.94
CA VAL A 267 -3.47 10.92 17.47
C VAL A 267 -4.51 11.86 16.87
N LYS A 268 -4.10 12.74 15.95
CA LYS A 268 -5.00 13.73 15.32
C LYS A 268 -5.93 13.14 14.24
N TYR A 269 -5.43 12.21 13.43
CA TYR A 269 -6.18 11.55 12.35
C TYR A 269 -5.92 10.03 12.33
N TRP A 270 -7.00 9.26 12.28
CA TRP A 270 -6.94 7.80 12.14
C TRP A 270 -7.30 7.38 10.71
N LEU A 271 -6.36 6.76 10.00
CA LEU A 271 -6.53 6.36 8.59
C LEU A 271 -6.49 4.84 8.44
N HIS A 272 -7.52 4.26 7.80
CA HIS A 272 -7.62 2.80 7.65
C HIS A 272 -7.84 2.37 6.20
N ASN A 273 -6.99 1.48 5.68
CA ASN A 273 -7.15 0.94 4.33
C ASN A 273 -8.18 -0.20 4.29
N GLY A 274 -8.83 -0.35 3.14
CA GLY A 274 -9.77 -1.44 2.88
C GLY A 274 -9.06 -2.79 2.81
N LEU A 275 -9.83 -3.86 3.04
CA LEU A 275 -9.36 -5.24 3.02
C LEU A 275 -9.21 -5.77 1.59
N ILE A 276 -8.38 -6.81 1.44
CA ILE A 276 -8.35 -7.66 0.25
C ILE A 276 -9.25 -8.89 0.48
N ASN A 277 -10.20 -9.10 -0.42
CA ASN A 277 -11.01 -10.32 -0.52
C ASN A 277 -10.53 -11.16 -1.71
N VAL A 278 -10.69 -12.47 -1.63
CA VAL A 278 -10.38 -13.41 -2.72
C VAL A 278 -11.60 -14.30 -2.93
N ASP A 279 -12.12 -14.30 -4.15
CA ASP A 279 -13.30 -15.08 -4.57
C ASP A 279 -14.54 -14.88 -3.67
N GLY A 280 -14.76 -13.64 -3.22
CA GLY A 280 -15.90 -13.24 -2.39
C GLY A 280 -15.75 -13.57 -0.90
N GLU A 281 -14.64 -14.18 -0.48
CA GLU A 281 -14.30 -14.42 0.92
C GLU A 281 -13.11 -13.55 1.36
N LYS A 282 -13.05 -13.23 2.67
CA LYS A 282 -11.85 -12.56 3.21
C LYS A 282 -10.65 -13.52 3.06
N MET A 283 -9.53 -13.00 2.56
CA MET A 283 -8.29 -13.79 2.48
C MET A 283 -7.88 -14.28 3.88
N SER A 284 -7.67 -15.59 4.04
CA SER A 284 -7.09 -16.14 5.26
C SER A 284 -6.37 -17.47 5.01
N LYS A 285 -5.29 -17.73 5.73
CA LYS A 285 -4.57 -19.00 5.65
C LYS A 285 -5.45 -20.22 5.96
N SER A 286 -6.37 -20.08 6.91
CA SER A 286 -7.30 -21.15 7.30
C SER A 286 -8.28 -21.57 6.21
N LEU A 287 -8.57 -20.68 5.25
CA LEU A 287 -9.48 -20.95 4.14
C LEU A 287 -8.74 -21.46 2.88
N GLY A 288 -7.39 -21.51 2.90
CA GLY A 288 -6.59 -21.96 1.75
C GLY A 288 -6.60 -21.02 0.54
N ASN A 289 -7.27 -19.86 0.63
CA ASN A 289 -7.33 -18.81 -0.41
C ASN A 289 -6.26 -17.72 -0.21
N PHE A 290 -5.15 -18.07 0.44
CA PHE A 290 -4.10 -17.14 0.84
C PHE A 290 -3.00 -17.10 -0.23
N TRP A 291 -2.80 -15.92 -0.81
CA TRP A 291 -1.75 -15.66 -1.80
C TRP A 291 -0.62 -14.88 -1.14
N THR A 292 0.59 -15.44 -1.14
CA THR A 292 1.77 -14.65 -0.82
C THR A 292 2.06 -13.70 -1.97
N ILE A 293 2.78 -12.62 -1.68
CA ILE A 293 3.18 -11.66 -2.72
C ILE A 293 4.17 -12.34 -3.68
N SER A 294 5.11 -13.12 -3.14
CA SER A 294 6.09 -13.88 -3.91
C SER A 294 5.42 -14.87 -4.88
N ASP A 295 4.40 -15.63 -4.45
CA ASP A 295 3.64 -16.52 -5.34
C ASP A 295 2.91 -15.71 -6.43
N THR A 296 2.43 -14.51 -6.09
CA THR A 296 1.75 -13.64 -7.06
C THR A 296 2.72 -13.15 -8.13
N PHE A 297 3.99 -12.88 -7.79
CA PHE A 297 5.02 -12.48 -8.75
C PHE A 297 5.39 -13.57 -9.76
N GLU A 298 5.04 -14.84 -9.52
CA GLU A 298 5.19 -15.88 -10.53
C GLU A 298 4.21 -15.72 -11.71
N HIS A 299 3.19 -14.88 -11.53
CA HIS A 299 2.11 -14.68 -12.50
C HIS A 299 2.01 -13.27 -13.07
N VAL A 300 2.50 -12.25 -12.36
CA VAL A 300 2.37 -10.85 -12.76
C VAL A 300 3.59 -10.03 -12.31
N ASP A 301 4.01 -9.08 -13.12
CA ASP A 301 5.09 -8.15 -12.77
C ASP A 301 4.78 -7.39 -11.44
N PRO A 302 5.77 -7.16 -10.56
CA PRO A 302 5.56 -6.44 -9.31
C PRO A 302 4.90 -5.05 -9.45
N LEU A 303 5.25 -4.28 -10.48
CA LEU A 303 4.64 -2.96 -10.72
C LEU A 303 3.26 -3.06 -11.35
N SER A 304 2.97 -4.14 -12.09
CA SER A 304 1.60 -4.49 -12.51
C SER A 304 0.72 -4.84 -11.30
N LEU A 305 1.24 -5.56 -10.31
CA LEU A 305 0.52 -5.80 -9.04
C LEU A 305 0.30 -4.50 -8.28
N ARG A 306 1.31 -3.63 -8.19
CA ARG A 306 1.18 -2.30 -7.59
C ARG A 306 0.09 -1.48 -8.29
N TYR A 307 0.10 -1.46 -9.62
CA TYR A 307 -0.92 -0.79 -10.44
C TYR A 307 -2.32 -1.31 -10.10
N ALA A 308 -2.50 -2.63 -10.02
CA ALA A 308 -3.77 -3.26 -9.68
C ALA A 308 -4.29 -2.78 -8.31
N LEU A 309 -3.40 -2.75 -7.31
CA LEU A 309 -3.74 -2.33 -5.95
C LEU A 309 -3.98 -0.81 -5.82
N LEU A 310 -3.38 0.02 -6.67
CA LEU A 310 -3.61 1.48 -6.69
C LEU A 310 -4.85 1.88 -7.46
N ASN A 311 -5.34 1.03 -8.35
CA ASN A 311 -6.52 1.28 -9.17
C ASN A 311 -7.85 1.23 -8.39
N ALA A 312 -7.80 1.26 -7.05
CA ALA A 312 -8.92 1.47 -6.15
C ALA A 312 -8.50 2.37 -4.99
N PRO A 313 -9.32 3.37 -4.58
CA PRO A 313 -8.99 4.27 -3.46
C PRO A 313 -8.65 3.47 -2.20
N TYR A 314 -7.66 3.90 -1.42
CA TYR A 314 -7.05 3.06 -0.39
C TYR A 314 -8.03 2.48 0.66
N ARG A 315 -9.12 3.21 0.95
CA ARG A 315 -10.16 2.81 1.92
C ARG A 315 -11.15 1.78 1.38
N GLN A 316 -11.24 1.63 0.06
CA GLN A 316 -12.18 0.69 -0.54
C GLN A 316 -11.61 -0.73 -0.45
N PRO A 317 -12.45 -1.73 -0.13
CA PRO A 317 -12.06 -3.12 -0.25
C PRO A 317 -11.78 -3.45 -1.72
N ILE A 318 -10.85 -4.36 -1.96
CA ILE A 318 -10.51 -4.87 -3.28
C ILE A 318 -10.93 -6.34 -3.35
N GLU A 319 -11.66 -6.67 -4.41
CA GLU A 319 -11.93 -8.05 -4.78
C GLU A 319 -10.82 -8.54 -5.71
N PHE A 320 -9.96 -9.40 -5.19
CA PHE A 320 -8.80 -9.92 -5.90
C PHE A 320 -9.15 -11.22 -6.63
N ASN A 321 -8.89 -11.23 -7.93
CA ASN A 321 -9.02 -12.40 -8.79
C ASN A 321 -8.08 -12.27 -10.00
N MET A 322 -7.86 -13.38 -10.72
CA MET A 322 -6.96 -13.40 -11.88
C MET A 322 -7.40 -12.44 -13.01
N ALA A 323 -8.69 -12.25 -13.22
CA ALA A 323 -9.17 -11.34 -14.26
C ALA A 323 -8.78 -9.88 -13.96
N MET A 324 -8.87 -9.45 -12.70
CA MET A 324 -8.39 -8.14 -12.27
C MET A 324 -6.88 -7.98 -12.50
N LEU A 325 -6.10 -9.02 -12.21
CA LEU A 325 -4.65 -9.00 -12.44
C LEU A 325 -4.31 -8.88 -13.92
N GLU A 326 -4.88 -9.74 -14.77
CA GLU A 326 -4.65 -9.74 -16.23
C GLU A 326 -5.05 -8.40 -16.88
N GLU A 327 -6.16 -7.79 -16.42
CA GLU A 327 -6.58 -6.47 -16.91
C GLU A 327 -5.59 -5.38 -16.47
N SER A 328 -5.16 -5.42 -15.21
CA SER A 328 -4.22 -4.45 -14.64
C SER A 328 -2.84 -4.53 -15.29
N GLU A 329 -2.35 -5.74 -15.54
CA GLU A 329 -1.09 -6.01 -16.24
C GLU A 329 -1.11 -5.41 -17.65
N LYS A 330 -2.13 -5.74 -18.46
CA LYS A 330 -2.27 -5.15 -19.81
C LYS A 330 -2.29 -3.63 -19.81
N HIS A 331 -2.91 -3.02 -18.80
CA HIS A 331 -2.93 -1.57 -18.67
C HIS A 331 -1.57 -0.99 -18.29
N HIS A 332 -0.87 -1.62 -17.35
CA HIS A 332 0.46 -1.21 -16.92
C HIS A 332 1.49 -1.38 -18.06
N GLU A 333 1.53 -2.54 -18.71
CA GLU A 333 2.40 -2.81 -19.86
C GLU A 333 2.20 -1.78 -20.98
N ARG A 334 0.94 -1.46 -21.30
CA ARG A 334 0.63 -0.43 -22.29
C ARG A 334 1.15 0.94 -21.87
N MET A 335 1.04 1.29 -20.59
CA MET A 335 1.57 2.54 -20.07
C MET A 335 3.10 2.58 -20.21
N ILE A 336 3.79 1.50 -19.81
CA ILE A 336 5.25 1.40 -19.92
C ILE A 336 5.71 1.43 -21.38
N ALA A 337 5.02 0.76 -22.29
CA ALA A 337 5.34 0.78 -23.72
C ALA A 337 5.23 2.19 -24.31
N VAL A 338 4.15 2.92 -24.00
CA VAL A 338 3.97 4.31 -24.47
C VAL A 338 5.01 5.24 -23.83
N TYR A 339 5.22 5.13 -22.53
CA TYR A 339 6.21 5.92 -21.80
C TYR A 339 7.61 5.70 -22.37
N GLY A 340 8.04 4.45 -22.56
CA GLY A 340 9.35 4.11 -23.12
C GLY A 340 9.52 4.60 -24.55
N ALA A 341 8.52 4.43 -25.41
CA ALA A 341 8.56 4.95 -26.78
C ALA A 341 8.68 6.49 -26.82
N ALA A 342 7.92 7.19 -25.97
CA ALA A 342 7.99 8.65 -25.85
C ALA A 342 9.35 9.12 -25.33
N LEU A 343 9.86 8.47 -24.30
CA LEU A 343 11.15 8.75 -23.67
C LEU A 343 12.33 8.56 -24.64
N VAL A 344 12.28 7.56 -25.51
CA VAL A 344 13.29 7.33 -26.56
C VAL A 344 13.14 8.35 -27.70
N ALA A 345 11.90 8.65 -28.11
CA ALA A 345 11.65 9.54 -29.24
C ALA A 345 11.99 11.01 -28.95
N ALA A 346 11.71 11.50 -27.74
CA ALA A 346 11.79 12.93 -27.41
C ALA A 346 12.53 13.26 -26.12
N GLY A 347 12.87 12.27 -25.29
CA GLY A 347 13.42 12.49 -23.95
C GLY A 347 12.37 12.92 -22.93
N SER A 348 12.81 13.51 -21.81
CA SER A 348 11.96 14.07 -20.75
C SER A 348 12.24 15.57 -20.63
N ALA A 349 11.19 16.37 -20.47
CA ALA A 349 11.26 17.82 -20.32
C ALA A 349 10.22 18.32 -19.30
N ALA A 350 10.41 19.55 -18.81
CA ALA A 350 9.45 20.17 -17.91
C ALA A 350 8.08 20.32 -18.58
N TRP A 351 7.02 19.93 -17.87
CA TRP A 351 5.64 20.03 -18.33
C TRP A 351 4.95 21.34 -17.98
N ALA A 352 5.51 22.12 -17.04
CA ALA A 352 4.98 23.42 -16.66
C ALA A 352 4.96 24.39 -17.86
N GLY A 353 3.89 25.16 -17.99
CA GLY A 353 3.60 26.00 -19.15
C GLY A 353 2.88 25.28 -20.31
N CYS A 354 2.58 23.98 -20.16
CA CYS A 354 1.72 23.25 -21.08
C CYS A 354 0.29 23.17 -20.52
N ASP A 355 -0.63 23.97 -21.08
CA ASP A 355 -2.02 24.10 -20.59
C ASP A 355 -2.73 22.75 -20.36
N THR A 356 -2.53 21.78 -21.24
CA THR A 356 -3.19 20.46 -21.14
C THR A 356 -2.65 19.64 -19.97
N LEU A 357 -1.33 19.65 -19.76
CA LEU A 357 -0.65 18.93 -18.67
C LEU A 357 -0.84 19.62 -17.32
N GLU A 358 -0.89 20.96 -17.30
CA GLU A 358 -1.27 21.73 -16.11
C GLU A 358 -2.68 21.38 -15.66
N ALA A 359 -3.64 21.34 -16.59
CA ALA A 359 -5.01 20.94 -16.27
C ALA A 359 -5.10 19.48 -15.76
N ALA A 360 -4.27 18.57 -16.29
CA ALA A 360 -4.18 17.19 -15.78
C ALA A 360 -3.58 17.13 -14.37
N SER A 361 -2.53 17.91 -14.10
CA SER A 361 -1.92 18.05 -12.78
C SER A 361 -2.90 18.60 -11.74
N GLU A 362 -3.72 19.59 -12.09
CA GLU A 362 -4.76 20.14 -11.20
C GLU A 362 -5.81 19.09 -10.82
N ARG A 363 -6.27 18.28 -11.79
CA ARG A 363 -7.25 17.21 -11.53
C ARG A 363 -6.63 16.08 -10.72
N PHE A 364 -5.39 15.71 -10.99
CA PHE A 364 -4.63 14.76 -10.19
C PHE A 364 -4.52 15.25 -8.74
N THR A 365 -4.07 16.49 -8.55
CA THR A 365 -3.92 17.15 -7.25
C THR A 365 -5.26 17.20 -6.51
N THR A 366 -6.35 17.51 -7.20
CA THR A 366 -7.70 17.52 -6.62
C THR A 366 -8.09 16.13 -6.10
N GLY A 367 -7.79 15.07 -6.86
CA GLY A 367 -8.02 13.69 -6.41
C GLY A 367 -7.19 13.32 -5.19
N MET A 368 -5.89 13.63 -5.22
CA MET A 368 -5.00 13.32 -4.11
C MET A 368 -5.32 14.14 -2.84
N ASN A 369 -5.75 15.39 -2.98
CA ASN A 369 -6.22 16.22 -1.87
C ASN A 369 -7.62 15.84 -1.37
N ASP A 370 -8.38 15.06 -2.12
CA ASP A 370 -9.63 14.46 -1.65
C ASP A 370 -9.39 13.05 -1.11
N ASP A 371 -8.75 12.96 0.06
CA ASP A 371 -8.54 11.70 0.80
C ASP A 371 -7.67 10.69 0.03
N PHE A 372 -6.57 11.17 -0.58
CA PHE A 372 -5.60 10.36 -1.31
C PHE A 372 -6.26 9.47 -2.37
N ASN A 373 -7.18 10.03 -3.16
CA ASN A 373 -7.97 9.26 -4.12
C ASN A 373 -7.12 8.85 -5.33
N SER A 374 -6.43 7.72 -5.18
CA SER A 374 -5.58 7.13 -6.21
C SER A 374 -6.34 6.81 -7.49
N ARG A 375 -7.63 6.47 -7.43
CA ARG A 375 -8.41 6.18 -8.64
C ARG A 375 -8.56 7.40 -9.53
N THR A 376 -8.79 8.58 -8.96
CA THR A 376 -8.83 9.84 -9.73
C THR A 376 -7.46 10.16 -10.32
N ALA A 377 -6.39 10.01 -9.54
CA ALA A 377 -5.02 10.18 -10.02
C ALA A 377 -4.70 9.25 -11.21
N MET A 378 -5.06 7.98 -11.11
CA MET A 378 -4.87 6.97 -12.17
C MET A 378 -5.61 7.31 -13.46
N VAL A 379 -6.80 7.92 -13.39
CA VAL A 379 -7.55 8.36 -14.57
C VAL A 379 -6.80 9.42 -15.37
N GLU A 380 -6.14 10.36 -14.68
CA GLU A 380 -5.32 11.40 -15.33
C GLU A 380 -4.05 10.81 -15.95
N VAL A 381 -3.37 9.89 -15.25
CA VAL A 381 -2.22 9.14 -15.82
C VAL A 381 -2.62 8.44 -17.12
N GLN A 382 -3.73 7.71 -17.11
CA GLN A 382 -4.23 7.04 -18.31
C GLN A 382 -4.61 8.02 -19.43
N ALA A 383 -5.05 9.23 -19.10
CA ALA A 383 -5.36 10.26 -20.08
C ALA A 383 -4.10 10.76 -20.78
N VAL A 384 -3.05 11.09 -20.03
CA VAL A 384 -1.75 11.52 -20.56
C VAL A 384 -1.12 10.42 -21.41
N VAL A 385 -1.19 9.16 -20.97
CA VAL A 385 -0.72 8.01 -21.77
C VAL A 385 -1.47 7.90 -23.10
N ARG A 386 -2.79 8.13 -23.14
CA ARG A 386 -3.56 8.10 -24.40
C ARG A 386 -3.17 9.23 -25.35
N GLU A 387 -2.91 10.42 -24.81
CA GLU A 387 -2.48 11.58 -25.57
C GLU A 387 -1.09 11.36 -26.17
N LEU A 388 -0.12 10.91 -25.36
CA LEU A 388 1.23 10.56 -25.81
C LEU A 388 1.21 9.52 -26.92
N ARG A 389 0.40 8.45 -26.77
CA ARG A 389 0.22 7.46 -27.83
C ARG A 389 -0.26 8.10 -29.14
N THR A 390 -1.21 9.03 -29.06
CA THR A 390 -1.74 9.72 -30.24
C THR A 390 -0.69 10.61 -30.91
N LEU A 391 0.16 11.27 -30.13
CA LEU A 391 1.26 12.10 -30.64
C LEU A 391 2.35 11.26 -31.31
N LEU A 392 2.72 10.13 -30.68
CA LEU A 392 3.65 9.15 -31.23
C LEU A 392 3.14 8.57 -32.56
N ASP A 393 1.87 8.15 -32.62
CA ASP A 393 1.26 7.60 -33.83
C ASP A 393 1.25 8.61 -34.99
N LYS A 394 1.15 9.91 -34.69
CA LYS A 394 1.23 11.00 -35.69
C LYS A 394 2.65 11.41 -36.05
N GLY A 395 3.64 11.09 -35.21
CA GLY A 395 5.03 11.54 -35.37
C GLY A 395 5.18 13.06 -35.28
N THR A 396 4.40 13.73 -34.43
CA THR A 396 4.37 15.19 -34.32
C THR A 396 4.59 15.67 -32.89
N ASP A 397 5.05 16.91 -32.76
CA ASP A 397 5.12 17.66 -31.49
C ASP A 397 6.04 17.03 -30.43
N ALA A 398 7.34 16.94 -30.76
CA ALA A 398 8.35 16.37 -29.88
C ALA A 398 8.47 17.11 -28.53
N GLU A 399 8.19 18.43 -28.51
CA GLU A 399 8.20 19.22 -27.28
C GLU A 399 7.08 18.77 -26.34
N LEU A 400 5.86 18.61 -26.85
CA LEU A 400 4.73 18.10 -26.06
C LEU A 400 4.94 16.64 -25.62
N ILE A 401 5.55 15.80 -26.46
CA ILE A 401 5.91 14.43 -26.08
C ILE A 401 6.88 14.44 -24.90
N ALA A 402 7.96 15.21 -24.97
CA ALA A 402 8.95 15.30 -23.90
C ALA A 402 8.34 15.87 -22.60
N ALA A 403 7.46 16.87 -22.71
CA ALA A 403 6.71 17.40 -21.59
C ALA A 403 5.79 16.34 -20.96
N GLY A 404 5.07 15.56 -21.77
CA GLY A 404 4.22 14.48 -21.26
C GLY A 404 5.01 13.35 -20.58
N VAL A 405 6.24 13.08 -21.03
CA VAL A 405 7.17 12.17 -20.34
C VAL A 405 7.53 12.73 -18.96
N GLY A 406 7.94 14.00 -18.87
CA GLY A 406 8.25 14.61 -17.58
C GLY A 406 7.06 14.70 -16.63
N TRP A 407 5.84 14.84 -17.18
CA TRP A 407 4.61 14.73 -16.37
C TRP A 407 4.43 13.30 -15.85
N LEU A 408 4.64 12.27 -16.67
CA LEU A 408 4.54 10.87 -16.20
C LEU A 408 5.62 10.53 -15.17
N ASP A 409 6.85 11.04 -15.33
CA ASP A 409 7.94 10.88 -14.36
C ASP A 409 7.49 11.33 -12.97
N GLU A 410 6.93 12.54 -12.87
CA GLU A 410 6.49 13.12 -11.60
C GLU A 410 5.24 12.41 -11.04
N PHE A 411 4.17 12.31 -11.84
CA PHE A 411 2.86 11.88 -11.34
C PHE A 411 2.70 10.36 -11.29
N ALA A 412 3.14 9.64 -12.33
CA ALA A 412 3.09 8.18 -12.36
C ALA A 412 4.30 7.54 -11.67
N GLY A 413 5.50 8.11 -11.85
CA GLY A 413 6.74 7.63 -11.26
C GLY A 413 6.89 8.02 -9.79
N ASP A 414 7.13 9.29 -9.50
CA ASP A 414 7.51 9.73 -8.15
C ASP A 414 6.37 9.64 -7.14
N ILE A 415 5.16 10.00 -7.52
CA ILE A 415 4.00 10.01 -6.60
C ILE A 415 3.35 8.63 -6.50
N LEU A 416 3.04 8.00 -7.64
CA LEU A 416 2.35 6.71 -7.66
C LEU A 416 3.28 5.51 -7.66
N GLY A 417 4.58 5.65 -7.90
CA GLY A 417 5.55 4.56 -7.86
C GLY A 417 5.39 3.53 -8.99
N LEU A 418 4.79 3.89 -10.11
CA LEU A 418 4.37 2.96 -11.18
C LEU A 418 5.38 2.79 -12.30
N LEU A 419 6.40 3.64 -12.37
CA LEU A 419 7.42 3.59 -13.41
C LEU A 419 8.67 2.83 -12.92
N PRO A 420 9.21 1.91 -13.72
CA PRO A 420 10.56 1.39 -13.51
C PRO A 420 11.60 2.51 -13.64
N ALA A 421 12.83 2.23 -13.22
CA ALA A 421 13.96 3.13 -13.45
C ALA A 421 14.12 3.45 -14.95
N GLU A 422 14.46 4.70 -15.27
CA GLU A 422 14.58 5.19 -16.65
C GLU A 422 15.52 4.32 -17.50
N ASP A 423 16.69 3.96 -16.95
CA ASP A 423 17.68 3.11 -17.62
C ASP A 423 17.10 1.72 -17.96
N THR A 424 16.30 1.15 -17.07
CA THR A 424 15.62 -0.13 -17.30
C THR A 424 14.63 -0.01 -18.46
N VAL A 425 13.86 1.08 -18.51
CA VAL A 425 12.91 1.32 -19.61
C VAL A 425 13.64 1.52 -20.93
N ARG A 426 14.69 2.34 -20.97
CA ARG A 426 15.50 2.55 -22.19
C ARG A 426 16.14 1.26 -22.68
N ALA A 427 16.68 0.44 -21.78
CA ALA A 427 17.27 -0.84 -22.13
C ALA A 427 16.22 -1.81 -22.70
N SER A 428 15.02 -1.85 -22.12
CA SER A 428 13.89 -2.65 -22.62
C SER A 428 13.49 -2.25 -24.04
N VAL A 429 13.34 -0.94 -24.30
CA VAL A 429 13.00 -0.44 -25.65
C VAL A 429 14.10 -0.78 -26.66
N ALA A 430 15.37 -0.54 -26.32
CA ALA A 430 16.50 -0.86 -27.19
C ALA A 430 16.59 -2.36 -27.51
N HIS A 431 16.33 -3.23 -26.54
CA HIS A 431 16.29 -4.67 -26.75
C HIS A 431 15.15 -5.08 -27.70
N GLY A 432 13.96 -4.51 -27.50
CA GLY A 432 12.81 -4.72 -28.38
C GLY A 432 13.06 -4.26 -29.81
N GLU A 433 13.70 -3.10 -30.01
CA GLU A 433 14.10 -2.62 -31.34
C GLU A 433 15.13 -3.53 -32.01
N GLY A 434 16.13 -4.03 -31.25
CA GLY A 434 17.11 -5.00 -31.74
C GLY A 434 16.46 -6.31 -32.18
N ALA A 435 15.63 -6.91 -31.32
CA ALA A 435 14.90 -8.14 -31.64
C ALA A 435 13.98 -7.97 -32.86
N ARG A 436 13.32 -6.80 -32.96
CA ARG A 436 12.49 -6.44 -34.13
C ARG A 436 13.33 -6.33 -35.40
N SER A 437 14.50 -5.69 -35.33
CA SER A 437 15.44 -5.56 -36.45
C SER A 437 15.94 -6.92 -36.92
N ASP A 438 16.26 -7.84 -36.02
CA ASP A 438 16.73 -9.19 -36.35
C ASP A 438 15.66 -10.00 -37.09
N LEU A 439 14.39 -9.86 -36.69
CA LEU A 439 13.27 -10.56 -37.29
C LEU A 439 12.71 -9.89 -38.56
N ALA A 440 12.96 -8.59 -38.78
CA ALA A 440 12.41 -7.84 -39.91
C ALA A 440 12.69 -8.52 -41.27
N SER A 441 13.90 -9.05 -41.44
CA SER A 441 14.31 -9.76 -42.67
C SER A 441 13.49 -11.03 -42.98
N ILE A 442 12.84 -11.63 -41.97
CA ILE A 442 11.98 -12.81 -42.08
C ILE A 442 10.50 -12.39 -42.15
N VAL A 443 10.11 -11.40 -41.36
CA VAL A 443 8.73 -10.95 -41.19
C VAL A 443 8.23 -10.13 -42.39
N GLU A 444 9.04 -9.21 -42.92
CA GLU A 444 8.63 -8.34 -44.03
C GLU A 444 8.26 -9.13 -45.29
N PRO A 445 9.04 -10.14 -45.74
CA PRO A 445 8.64 -10.98 -46.87
C PRO A 445 7.35 -11.78 -46.63
N LEU A 446 7.11 -12.23 -45.40
CA LEU A 446 5.88 -12.94 -45.03
C LEU A 446 4.67 -11.98 -45.08
N LEU A 447 4.81 -10.75 -44.61
CA LEU A 447 3.77 -9.73 -44.71
C LEU A 447 3.43 -9.39 -46.16
N GLU A 448 4.42 -9.28 -47.05
CA GLU A 448 4.21 -9.08 -48.48
C GLU A 448 3.45 -10.26 -49.11
N GLN A 449 3.87 -11.50 -48.81
CA GLN A 449 3.17 -12.70 -49.28
C GLN A 449 1.72 -12.76 -48.78
N ARG A 450 1.49 -12.37 -47.52
CA ARG A 450 0.15 -12.30 -46.92
C ARG A 450 -0.71 -11.24 -47.61
N ALA A 451 -0.16 -10.07 -47.89
CA ALA A 451 -0.87 -9.00 -48.61
C ALA A 451 -1.23 -9.43 -50.05
N ALA A 452 -0.32 -10.13 -50.73
CA ALA A 452 -0.58 -10.70 -52.05
C ALA A 452 -1.69 -11.77 -52.02
N ALA A 453 -1.66 -12.67 -51.04
CA ALA A 453 -2.70 -13.69 -50.83
C ALA A 453 -4.08 -13.05 -50.58
N ARG A 454 -4.16 -12.04 -49.71
CA ARG A 454 -5.41 -11.28 -49.46
C ARG A 454 -5.92 -10.58 -50.73
N THR A 455 -5.02 -9.98 -51.50
CA THR A 455 -5.37 -9.32 -52.77
C THR A 455 -5.92 -10.32 -53.80
N ALA A 456 -5.37 -11.53 -53.83
CA ALA A 456 -5.87 -12.63 -54.65
C ALA A 456 -7.11 -13.33 -54.08
N SER A 457 -7.63 -12.88 -52.92
CA SER A 457 -8.71 -13.53 -52.16
C SER A 457 -8.41 -14.98 -51.74
N ASP A 458 -7.12 -15.31 -51.57
CA ASP A 458 -6.65 -16.58 -50.99
C ASP A 458 -6.56 -16.44 -49.47
N TRP A 459 -7.71 -16.57 -48.82
CA TRP A 459 -7.83 -16.43 -47.36
C TRP A 459 -7.10 -17.54 -46.61
N THR A 460 -7.07 -18.76 -47.16
CA THR A 460 -6.37 -19.90 -46.55
C THR A 460 -4.88 -19.61 -46.46
N ARG A 461 -4.24 -19.17 -47.56
CA ARG A 461 -2.81 -18.84 -47.53
C ARG A 461 -2.52 -17.64 -46.64
N ALA A 462 -3.41 -16.64 -46.61
CA ALA A 462 -3.25 -15.49 -45.73
C ALA A 462 -3.31 -15.86 -44.23
N ASP A 463 -4.14 -16.83 -43.86
CA ASP A 463 -4.24 -17.35 -42.49
C ASP A 463 -3.04 -18.24 -42.14
N GLU A 464 -2.58 -19.10 -43.06
CA GLU A 464 -1.34 -19.88 -42.87
C GLU A 464 -0.14 -18.98 -42.56
N ILE A 465 0.04 -17.90 -43.34
CA ILE A 465 1.13 -16.95 -43.11
C ILE A 465 0.94 -16.21 -41.77
N ARG A 466 -0.30 -15.95 -41.36
CA ARG A 466 -0.55 -15.35 -40.03
C ARG A 466 -0.13 -16.29 -38.91
N GLU A 467 -0.39 -17.59 -39.03
CA GLU A 467 0.08 -18.60 -38.08
C GLU A 467 1.61 -18.74 -38.11
N GLU A 468 2.25 -18.67 -39.29
CA GLU A 468 3.72 -18.63 -39.41
C GLU A 468 4.31 -17.42 -38.67
N LEU A 469 3.68 -16.24 -38.78
CA LEU A 469 4.08 -15.03 -38.06
C LEU A 469 3.83 -15.15 -36.55
N ASN A 470 2.68 -15.66 -36.13
CA ASN A 470 2.38 -15.89 -34.71
C ASN A 470 3.39 -16.86 -34.07
N ALA A 471 3.81 -17.91 -34.79
CA ALA A 471 4.80 -18.87 -34.32
C ALA A 471 6.21 -18.26 -34.12
N LEU A 472 6.49 -17.11 -34.76
CA LEU A 472 7.68 -16.29 -34.54
C LEU A 472 7.51 -15.26 -33.42
N GLY A 473 6.39 -15.31 -32.68
CA GLY A 473 6.03 -14.30 -31.69
C GLY A 473 5.65 -12.96 -32.30
N VAL A 474 5.17 -12.92 -33.55
CA VAL A 474 4.82 -11.70 -34.27
C VAL A 474 3.31 -11.57 -34.43
N VAL A 475 2.75 -10.53 -33.81
CA VAL A 475 1.34 -10.18 -33.96
C VAL A 475 1.18 -9.11 -35.03
N VAL A 476 0.33 -9.39 -36.02
CA VAL A 476 0.04 -8.48 -37.14
C VAL A 476 -1.31 -7.79 -36.94
N GLU A 477 -1.32 -6.47 -37.05
CA GLU A 477 -2.51 -5.63 -37.04
C GLU A 477 -2.68 -4.98 -38.43
N ASP A 478 -3.76 -5.33 -39.13
CA ASP A 478 -4.09 -4.76 -40.43
C ASP A 478 -4.67 -3.34 -40.25
N ARG A 479 -3.99 -2.30 -40.74
CA ARG A 479 -4.47 -0.91 -40.71
C ARG A 479 -4.74 -0.36 -42.13
N PRO A 480 -5.51 0.73 -42.27
CA PRO A 480 -5.81 1.34 -43.58
C PRO A 480 -4.59 1.80 -44.37
N ASP A 481 -3.50 2.13 -43.68
CA ASP A 481 -2.18 2.55 -44.19
C ASP A 481 -1.21 1.39 -44.42
N GLY A 482 -1.59 0.16 -44.05
CA GLY A 482 -0.80 -1.06 -44.23
C GLY A 482 -0.78 -1.94 -42.98
N PRO A 483 -0.32 -3.20 -43.09
CA PRO A 483 -0.13 -4.04 -41.92
C PRO A 483 1.04 -3.54 -41.07
N VAL A 484 0.81 -3.33 -39.79
CA VAL A 484 1.87 -3.13 -38.79
C VAL A 484 2.00 -4.37 -37.92
N TRP A 485 3.19 -4.59 -37.37
CA TRP A 485 3.45 -5.77 -36.55
C TRP A 485 4.22 -5.40 -35.29
N ARG A 486 4.03 -6.20 -34.24
CA ARG A 486 4.74 -6.12 -32.96
C ARG A 486 5.18 -7.51 -32.51
N LEU A 487 6.20 -7.56 -31.66
CA LEU A 487 6.56 -8.77 -30.95
C LEU A 487 5.60 -8.98 -29.77
N GLU A 488 5.27 -10.23 -29.49
CA GLU A 488 4.48 -10.65 -28.33
C GLU A 488 5.29 -10.59 -27.04
#